data_AF-A0A925BBI7-F1
#
_entry.id   AF-A0A925BBI7-F1
#
_cell.length_a   1.000
_cell.length_b   1.000
_cell.length_c   1.000
_cell.angle_alpha   90.00
_cell.angle_beta   90.00
_cell.angle_gamma   90.00
#
_symmetry.space_group_name_H-M   'P 1'
#
loop_
_entity.id
_entity.type
_entity.pdbx_description
1 polymer ?
#
loop_
_entity_poly.entity_id
_entity_poly.type
_entity_poly.pdbx_seq_one_letter_code
_entity_poly.pdbx_strand_id
1 'polypeptide(L)'
;MAYEEMVRGNAAKLEKETFDKIVYVLNHPPKLSPTERSIAPTFARRYGLLEQVFDWTHTLHFQTIDVLANPTMTGAQKDAEIARLYKNYRTKVPFALSPLPMNMGYLYGQPYSKRMRDNYPKTNGLFWGYHWLQTSVYDTLYGKTPEEQQKAYDMMGKRYRGTELYKTDRPFMPMTAETSPRFSKKFPELANVFDNLHMLHDMVNDILISPDLSDAQKDEQVKVAIWMTMATAHEGEKPGDFKTGELTLHDHRFMDGMPGMGLMPGGTKELMYMAEADMGWMSMEQCHHCSMPLPEEALQWKMSTVTSEGVTMQARCALCARDYTLETPGSAILQIPTENPERSVVLITDDEGEYWTRGENEKNVVFIEAESSHAGCSEWSQAFTSRAAFDKWVAANPEYRNTKPLSLKEWWAKQGKEPDTYYKPKGPVENPYANEGNQKPREEEKP
;
A
#
# COMPACT_ATOMS: atom_id res chain seq x y z
N MET A 1 -6.74 -17.67 -14.29
CA MET A 1 -7.59 -18.87 -14.06
C MET A 1 -9.05 -18.50 -13.84
N ALA A 2 -9.37 -17.62 -12.87
CA ALA A 2 -10.75 -17.12 -12.70
C ALA A 2 -11.31 -16.48 -13.99
N TYR A 3 -10.52 -15.63 -14.67
CA TYR A 3 -10.89 -15.08 -15.99
C TYR A 3 -11.27 -16.14 -17.03
N GLU A 4 -10.56 -17.28 -17.05
CA GLU A 4 -10.86 -18.37 -17.99
C GLU A 4 -12.24 -18.97 -17.72
N GLU A 5 -12.61 -19.16 -16.45
CA GLU A 5 -13.93 -19.71 -16.11
C GLU A 5 -15.05 -18.71 -16.36
N MET A 6 -14.83 -17.42 -16.08
CA MET A 6 -15.81 -16.36 -16.36
C MET A 6 -16.12 -16.28 -17.85
N VAL A 7 -15.09 -16.26 -18.71
CA VAL A 7 -15.27 -16.19 -20.17
C VAL A 7 -15.90 -17.46 -20.75
N ARG A 8 -15.72 -18.62 -20.10
CA ARG A 8 -16.33 -19.88 -20.52
C ARG A 8 -17.76 -20.07 -20.00
N GLY A 9 -18.30 -19.12 -19.25
CA GLY A 9 -19.64 -19.21 -18.65
C GLY A 9 -19.70 -20.15 -17.45
N ASN A 10 -18.56 -20.46 -16.83
CA ASN A 10 -18.44 -21.39 -15.71
C ASN A 10 -18.31 -20.66 -14.36
N ALA A 11 -18.91 -19.47 -14.21
CA ALA A 11 -18.77 -18.66 -13.01
C ALA A 11 -19.19 -19.41 -11.72
N ALA A 12 -20.14 -20.35 -11.82
CA ALA A 12 -20.54 -21.24 -10.71
C ALA A 12 -19.39 -22.04 -10.07
N LYS A 13 -18.25 -22.20 -10.76
CA LYS A 13 -17.06 -22.88 -10.25
C LYS A 13 -16.15 -22.00 -9.40
N LEU A 14 -16.32 -20.68 -9.49
CA LEU A 14 -15.41 -19.70 -8.89
C LEU A 14 -15.28 -19.93 -7.38
N GLU A 15 -16.38 -20.12 -6.64
CA GLU A 15 -16.36 -20.28 -5.16
C GLU A 15 -15.98 -21.66 -4.63
N LYS A 16 -15.64 -22.61 -5.52
CA LYS A 16 -15.30 -23.99 -5.13
C LYS A 16 -14.15 -24.55 -5.97
N GLU A 17 -14.44 -25.24 -7.08
CA GLU A 17 -13.43 -25.96 -7.86
C GLU A 17 -12.28 -25.06 -8.31
N THR A 18 -12.61 -23.87 -8.79
CA THR A 18 -11.63 -22.91 -9.28
C THR A 18 -10.90 -22.22 -8.15
N PHE A 19 -11.61 -21.84 -7.07
CA PHE A 19 -11.01 -21.33 -5.85
C PHE A 19 -9.98 -22.31 -5.29
N ASP A 20 -10.36 -23.57 -5.06
CA ASP A 20 -9.48 -24.61 -4.50
C ASP A 20 -8.23 -24.80 -5.38
N LYS A 21 -8.40 -24.76 -6.71
CA LYS A 21 -7.31 -24.86 -7.66
C LYS A 21 -6.36 -23.66 -7.60
N ILE A 22 -6.89 -22.44 -7.49
CA ILE A 22 -6.07 -21.23 -7.36
C ILE A 22 -5.33 -21.24 -6.02
N VAL A 23 -6.02 -21.54 -4.92
CA VAL A 23 -5.42 -21.67 -3.58
C VAL A 23 -4.30 -22.71 -3.58
N TYR A 24 -4.49 -23.85 -4.23
CA TYR A 24 -3.44 -24.85 -4.37
C TYR A 24 -2.18 -24.27 -5.05
N VAL A 25 -2.34 -23.55 -6.16
CA VAL A 25 -1.22 -22.94 -6.90
C VAL A 25 -0.55 -21.83 -6.09
N LEU A 26 -1.31 -21.01 -5.35
CA LEU A 26 -0.75 -19.94 -4.54
C LEU A 26 0.02 -20.46 -3.31
N ASN A 27 -0.33 -21.65 -2.82
CA ASN A 27 0.45 -22.35 -1.77
C ASN A 27 1.59 -23.20 -2.34
N HIS A 28 1.55 -23.56 -3.62
CA HIS A 28 2.56 -24.39 -4.31
C HIS A 28 2.94 -23.74 -5.65
N PRO A 29 3.54 -22.54 -5.62
CA PRO A 29 3.79 -21.79 -6.84
C PRO A 29 4.81 -22.52 -7.72
N PRO A 30 4.64 -22.48 -9.06
CA PRO A 30 5.67 -22.97 -9.96
C PRO A 30 6.96 -22.14 -9.81
N LYS A 31 8.11 -22.76 -10.10
CA LYS A 31 9.42 -22.07 -10.05
C LYS A 31 9.52 -20.90 -11.03
N LEU A 32 8.75 -20.94 -12.11
CA LEU A 32 8.68 -19.91 -13.13
C LEU A 32 7.24 -19.43 -13.23
N SER A 33 7.05 -18.11 -13.25
CA SER A 33 5.74 -17.51 -13.45
C SER A 33 5.16 -17.93 -14.80
N PRO A 34 3.96 -18.53 -14.86
CA PRO A 34 3.33 -18.87 -16.11
C PRO A 34 2.85 -17.59 -16.81
N THR A 35 2.84 -17.59 -18.15
CA THR A 35 2.22 -16.49 -18.90
C THR A 35 0.70 -16.54 -18.74
N GLU A 36 0.03 -15.39 -18.73
CA GLU A 36 -1.43 -15.34 -18.57
C GLU A 36 -2.15 -16.18 -19.64
N ARG A 37 -1.69 -16.09 -20.89
CA ARG A 37 -2.18 -16.90 -22.01
C ARG A 37 -2.08 -18.41 -21.80
N SER A 38 -1.12 -18.89 -21.01
CA SER A 38 -0.98 -20.32 -20.72
C SER A 38 -2.04 -20.84 -19.73
N ILE A 39 -2.52 -19.98 -18.82
CA ILE A 39 -3.49 -20.33 -17.77
C ILE A 39 -4.92 -19.84 -18.05
N ALA A 40 -5.09 -18.92 -19.01
CA ALA A 40 -6.37 -18.37 -19.44
C ALA A 40 -6.43 -18.15 -20.97
N PRO A 41 -6.27 -19.23 -21.78
CA PRO A 41 -6.13 -19.10 -23.22
C PRO A 41 -7.40 -18.60 -23.94
N THR A 42 -8.59 -18.88 -23.41
CA THR A 42 -9.84 -18.41 -24.01
C THR A 42 -10.06 -16.93 -23.71
N PHE A 43 -9.80 -16.52 -22.46
CA PHE A 43 -9.78 -15.11 -22.07
C PHE A 43 -8.79 -14.32 -22.94
N ALA A 44 -7.54 -14.78 -23.06
CA ALA A 44 -6.51 -14.08 -23.85
C ALA A 44 -6.88 -13.97 -25.33
N ARG A 45 -7.58 -14.97 -25.92
CA ARG A 45 -8.06 -14.88 -27.30
C ARG A 45 -9.20 -13.86 -27.47
N ARG A 46 -10.14 -13.82 -26.52
CA ARG A 46 -11.32 -12.92 -26.59
C ARG A 46 -10.95 -11.47 -26.25
N TYR A 47 -10.10 -11.28 -25.24
CA TYR A 47 -9.72 -9.99 -24.68
C TYR A 47 -8.23 -9.71 -24.83
N GLY A 48 -7.65 -10.01 -26.00
CA GLY A 48 -6.20 -9.87 -26.23
C GLY A 48 -5.63 -8.45 -26.07
N LEU A 49 -6.47 -7.41 -26.17
CA LEU A 49 -6.07 -6.04 -25.81
C LEU A 49 -5.92 -5.88 -24.30
N LEU A 50 -6.89 -6.37 -23.52
CA LEU A 50 -6.86 -6.33 -22.07
C LEU A 50 -5.66 -7.11 -21.52
N GLU A 51 -5.41 -8.30 -22.07
CA GLU A 51 -4.25 -9.11 -21.70
C GLU A 51 -2.94 -8.35 -21.89
N GLN A 52 -2.79 -7.58 -22.97
CA GLN A 52 -1.60 -6.74 -23.17
C GLN A 52 -1.49 -5.62 -22.13
N VAL A 53 -2.61 -4.97 -21.77
CA VAL A 53 -2.62 -3.94 -20.72
C VAL A 53 -2.16 -4.53 -19.37
N PHE A 54 -2.69 -5.70 -19.02
CA PHE A 54 -2.31 -6.43 -17.82
C PHE A 54 -0.83 -6.85 -17.86
N ASP A 55 -0.37 -7.49 -18.94
CA ASP A 55 0.99 -8.02 -19.05
C ASP A 55 2.06 -6.92 -18.97
N TRP A 56 1.86 -5.79 -19.69
CA TRP A 56 2.79 -4.65 -19.62
C TRP A 56 2.88 -4.04 -18.23
N THR A 57 1.74 -3.89 -17.54
CA THR A 57 1.72 -3.26 -16.21
C THR A 57 2.19 -4.22 -15.12
N HIS A 58 1.88 -5.51 -15.22
CA HIS A 58 2.46 -6.54 -14.35
C HIS A 58 3.98 -6.67 -14.55
N THR A 59 4.47 -6.57 -15.78
CA THR A 59 5.91 -6.53 -16.04
C THR A 59 6.56 -5.33 -15.34
N LEU A 60 5.90 -4.16 -15.35
CA LEU A 60 6.39 -2.99 -14.61
C LEU A 60 6.43 -3.26 -13.09
N HIS A 61 5.38 -3.85 -12.51
CA HIS A 61 5.38 -4.30 -11.10
C HIS A 61 6.62 -5.17 -10.80
N PHE A 62 6.87 -6.21 -11.60
CA PHE A 62 8.00 -7.14 -11.39
C PHE A 62 9.35 -6.44 -11.53
N GLN A 63 9.53 -5.59 -12.55
CA GLN A 63 10.77 -4.85 -12.74
C GLN A 63 11.04 -3.88 -11.59
N THR A 64 10.02 -3.23 -11.04
CA THR A 64 10.16 -2.40 -9.85
C THR A 64 10.62 -3.23 -8.65
N ILE A 65 10.04 -4.42 -8.43
CA ILE A 65 10.46 -5.33 -7.36
C ILE A 65 11.92 -5.77 -7.56
N ASP A 66 12.31 -6.15 -8.78
CA ASP A 66 13.68 -6.57 -9.11
C ASP A 66 14.70 -5.48 -8.80
N VAL A 67 14.40 -4.22 -9.14
CA VAL A 67 15.28 -3.08 -8.83
C VAL A 67 15.39 -2.89 -7.31
N LEU A 68 14.28 -2.95 -6.58
CA LEU A 68 14.28 -2.77 -5.13
C LEU A 68 14.99 -3.90 -4.41
N ALA A 69 14.87 -5.14 -4.89
CA ALA A 69 15.54 -6.32 -4.37
C ALA A 69 17.03 -6.41 -4.76
N ASN A 70 17.48 -5.63 -5.74
CA ASN A 70 18.86 -5.73 -6.23
C ASN A 70 19.88 -5.29 -5.15
N PRO A 71 20.77 -6.18 -4.66
CA PRO A 71 21.74 -5.84 -3.63
C PRO A 71 22.94 -5.04 -4.13
N THR A 72 23.16 -4.96 -5.45
CA THR A 72 24.32 -4.29 -6.03
C THR A 72 24.06 -2.81 -6.32
N MET A 73 22.84 -2.33 -6.14
CA MET A 73 22.43 -0.95 -6.41
C MET A 73 22.29 -0.15 -5.12
N THR A 74 22.80 1.08 -5.12
CA THR A 74 22.54 2.06 -4.06
C THR A 74 21.09 2.57 -4.12
N GLY A 75 20.61 3.23 -3.06
CA GLY A 75 19.27 3.85 -3.05
C GLY A 75 19.06 4.79 -4.24
N ALA A 76 19.99 5.71 -4.47
CA ALA A 76 19.95 6.64 -5.60
C ALA A 76 19.95 5.94 -6.98
N GLN A 77 20.69 4.83 -7.13
CA GLN A 77 20.66 4.04 -8.37
C GLN A 77 19.32 3.35 -8.57
N LYS A 78 18.73 2.82 -7.50
CA LYS A 78 17.38 2.21 -7.55
C LYS A 78 16.34 3.25 -7.95
N ASP A 79 16.40 4.44 -7.36
CA ASP A 79 15.48 5.53 -7.68
C ASP A 79 15.59 5.96 -9.16
N ALA A 80 16.81 6.14 -9.66
CA ALA A 80 17.05 6.51 -11.04
C ALA A 80 16.57 5.43 -12.03
N GLU A 81 16.75 4.16 -11.68
CA GLU A 81 16.31 3.04 -12.51
C GLU A 81 14.79 2.88 -12.51
N ILE A 82 14.12 3.02 -11.37
CA ILE A 82 12.64 3.03 -11.30
C ILE A 82 12.08 4.18 -12.15
N ALA A 83 12.66 5.38 -12.05
CA ALA A 83 12.26 6.51 -12.88
C ALA A 83 12.48 6.24 -14.38
N ARG A 84 13.57 5.55 -14.74
CA ARG A 84 13.85 5.12 -16.12
C ARG A 84 12.82 4.12 -16.63
N LEU A 85 12.46 3.13 -15.80
CA LEU A 85 11.44 2.12 -16.12
C LEU A 85 10.07 2.75 -16.33
N TYR A 86 9.63 3.61 -15.41
CA TYR A 86 8.37 4.34 -15.54
C TYR A 86 8.34 5.21 -16.80
N LYS A 87 9.43 5.96 -17.09
CA LYS A 87 9.55 6.73 -18.34
C LYS A 87 9.44 5.84 -19.57
N ASN A 88 10.06 4.67 -19.56
CA ASN A 88 9.96 3.72 -20.68
C ASN A 88 8.52 3.24 -20.84
N TYR A 89 7.88 2.79 -19.77
CA TYR A 89 6.48 2.38 -19.76
C TYR A 89 5.59 3.46 -20.37
N ARG A 90 5.66 4.69 -19.84
CA ARG A 90 4.79 5.80 -20.27
C ARG A 90 4.97 6.20 -21.74
N THR A 91 6.17 6.05 -22.29
CA THR A 91 6.52 6.55 -23.63
C THR A 91 6.57 5.48 -24.71
N LYS A 92 6.67 4.20 -24.34
CA LYS A 92 6.84 3.08 -25.28
C LYS A 92 5.70 2.08 -25.24
N VAL A 93 4.95 1.99 -24.15
CA VAL A 93 3.80 1.07 -24.05
C VAL A 93 2.58 1.74 -24.68
N PRO A 94 1.96 1.15 -25.72
CA PRO A 94 0.85 1.76 -26.45
C PRO A 94 -0.45 1.89 -25.63
N PHE A 95 -0.59 1.07 -24.58
CA PHE A 95 -1.78 1.03 -23.72
C PHE A 95 -1.41 1.28 -22.26
N ALA A 96 -0.47 2.20 -22.02
CA ALA A 96 -0.07 2.58 -20.67
C ALA A 96 -1.28 3.12 -19.88
N LEU A 97 -1.42 2.66 -18.64
CA LEU A 97 -2.42 3.18 -17.72
C LEU A 97 -2.07 4.61 -17.28
N SER A 98 -3.10 5.34 -16.89
CA SER A 98 -2.98 6.72 -16.43
C SER A 98 -2.09 6.79 -15.18
N PRO A 99 -1.18 7.78 -15.09
CA PRO A 99 -0.46 8.07 -13.85
C PRO A 99 -1.23 8.99 -12.90
N LEU A 100 -2.44 9.42 -13.30
CA LEU A 100 -3.27 10.28 -12.48
C LEU A 100 -3.97 9.47 -11.38
N PRO A 101 -4.15 10.05 -10.18
CA PRO A 101 -4.97 9.47 -9.13
C PRO A 101 -6.45 9.53 -9.54
N MET A 102 -6.94 8.46 -10.15
CA MET A 102 -8.31 8.44 -10.69
C MET A 102 -9.35 8.33 -9.59
N ASN A 103 -10.53 8.94 -9.75
CA ASN A 103 -11.58 8.91 -8.74
C ASN A 103 -12.19 7.51 -8.56
N MET A 104 -12.31 7.01 -7.33
CA MET A 104 -13.00 5.76 -7.03
C MET A 104 -14.48 5.77 -7.43
N GLY A 105 -15.22 6.85 -7.20
CA GLY A 105 -16.58 7.01 -7.69
C GLY A 105 -16.69 6.93 -9.23
N TYR A 106 -15.63 7.26 -9.97
CA TYR A 106 -15.60 7.07 -11.42
C TYR A 106 -15.52 5.59 -11.80
N LEU A 107 -14.55 4.88 -11.24
CA LEU A 107 -14.29 3.49 -11.60
C LEU A 107 -15.27 2.51 -10.94
N TYR A 108 -15.78 2.87 -9.77
CA TYR A 108 -16.62 2.05 -8.91
C TYR A 108 -18.10 2.46 -8.91
N GLY A 109 -18.46 3.54 -9.60
CA GLY A 109 -19.84 4.02 -9.76
C GLY A 109 -20.59 3.37 -10.92
N GLN A 110 -20.08 2.28 -11.49
CA GLN A 110 -20.66 1.64 -12.67
C GLN A 110 -21.87 0.77 -12.28
N PRO A 111 -22.87 0.57 -13.16
CA PRO A 111 -24.06 -0.24 -12.85
C PRO A 111 -23.78 -1.71 -12.50
N TYR A 112 -22.60 -2.20 -12.88
CA TYR A 112 -22.13 -3.56 -12.60
C TYR A 112 -21.19 -3.66 -11.40
N SER A 113 -20.80 -2.53 -10.78
CA SER A 113 -19.81 -2.52 -9.71
C SER A 113 -20.22 -3.40 -8.53
N LYS A 114 -19.23 -3.97 -7.83
CA LYS A 114 -19.35 -4.84 -6.64
C LYS A 114 -19.84 -6.26 -6.89
N ARG A 115 -20.35 -6.57 -8.08
CA ARG A 115 -21.02 -7.85 -8.30
C ARG A 115 -20.11 -9.06 -8.10
N MET A 116 -18.82 -8.97 -8.43
CA MET A 116 -17.86 -10.04 -8.19
C MET A 116 -17.73 -10.31 -6.69
N ARG A 117 -17.51 -9.26 -5.90
CA ARG A 117 -17.45 -9.40 -4.44
C ARG A 117 -18.74 -9.94 -3.85
N ASP A 118 -19.88 -9.42 -4.28
CA ASP A 118 -21.18 -9.74 -3.68
C ASP A 118 -21.60 -11.20 -3.99
N ASN A 119 -21.28 -11.71 -5.18
CA ASN A 119 -21.69 -13.05 -5.62
C ASN A 119 -20.60 -14.12 -5.49
N TYR A 120 -19.31 -13.73 -5.52
CA TYR A 120 -18.15 -14.62 -5.50
C TYR A 120 -17.09 -14.12 -4.49
N PRO A 121 -17.45 -14.00 -3.19
CA PRO A 121 -16.63 -13.33 -2.19
C PRO A 121 -15.28 -14.01 -1.93
N LYS A 122 -15.19 -15.34 -1.97
CA LYS A 122 -13.89 -16.03 -1.75
C LYS A 122 -12.95 -15.77 -2.90
N THR A 123 -13.45 -15.84 -4.13
CA THR A 123 -12.63 -15.57 -5.33
C THR A 123 -12.20 -14.11 -5.37
N ASN A 124 -13.09 -13.20 -4.98
CA ASN A 124 -12.76 -11.79 -4.80
C ASN A 124 -11.66 -11.59 -3.75
N GLY A 125 -11.71 -12.32 -2.63
CA GLY A 125 -10.67 -12.35 -1.61
C GLY A 125 -9.30 -12.77 -2.16
N LEU A 126 -9.25 -13.73 -3.09
CA LEU A 126 -8.00 -14.11 -3.76
C LEU A 126 -7.41 -12.98 -4.61
N PHE A 127 -8.26 -12.24 -5.34
CA PHE A 127 -7.81 -11.07 -6.11
C PHE A 127 -7.30 -9.97 -5.19
N TRP A 128 -8.05 -9.68 -4.13
CA TRP A 128 -7.66 -8.69 -3.13
C TRP A 128 -6.31 -9.05 -2.51
N GLY A 129 -6.14 -10.29 -2.02
CA GLY A 129 -4.91 -10.75 -1.40
C GLY A 129 -3.71 -10.69 -2.35
N TYR A 130 -3.92 -11.02 -3.63
CA TYR A 130 -2.88 -10.92 -4.65
C TYR A 130 -2.43 -9.46 -4.84
N HIS A 131 -3.36 -8.53 -5.01
CA HIS A 131 -3.03 -7.10 -5.15
C HIS A 131 -2.38 -6.54 -3.90
N TRP A 132 -2.87 -6.93 -2.71
CA TRP A 132 -2.25 -6.55 -1.44
C TRP A 132 -0.79 -6.98 -1.37
N LEU A 133 -0.46 -8.21 -1.80
CA LEU A 133 0.92 -8.67 -1.80
C LEU A 133 1.77 -7.87 -2.80
N GLN A 134 1.25 -7.56 -3.98
CA GLN A 134 1.96 -6.76 -4.98
C GLN A 134 2.31 -5.36 -4.48
N THR A 135 1.44 -4.72 -3.70
CA THR A 135 1.62 -3.35 -3.22
C THR A 135 2.32 -3.26 -1.87
N SER A 136 2.15 -4.25 -0.99
CA SER A 136 2.75 -4.23 0.36
C SER A 136 4.26 -4.48 0.35
N VAL A 137 4.79 -5.13 -0.68
CA VAL A 137 6.21 -5.48 -0.73
C VAL A 137 7.13 -4.27 -0.90
N TYR A 138 6.68 -3.16 -1.48
CA TYR A 138 7.58 -2.07 -1.88
C TYR A 138 8.34 -1.44 -0.71
N ASP A 139 7.63 -1.03 0.35
CA ASP A 139 8.26 -0.45 1.52
C ASP A 139 9.12 -1.47 2.28
N THR A 140 8.77 -2.76 2.20
CA THR A 140 9.54 -3.85 2.80
C THR A 140 10.78 -4.27 2.00
N LEU A 141 10.95 -3.76 0.78
CA LEU A 141 12.18 -3.95 -0.01
C LEU A 141 13.07 -2.70 0.02
N TYR A 142 12.46 -1.52 0.11
CA TYR A 142 13.18 -0.25 0.05
C TYR A 142 14.12 -0.03 1.24
N GLY A 143 15.38 0.30 0.94
CA GLY A 143 16.40 0.62 1.96
C GLY A 143 16.83 -0.56 2.83
N LYS A 144 16.54 -1.79 2.41
CA LYS A 144 16.83 -3.02 3.16
C LYS A 144 17.86 -3.89 2.46
N THR A 145 18.52 -4.72 3.25
CA THR A 145 19.49 -5.72 2.81
C THR A 145 18.83 -7.03 2.49
N PRO A 146 19.49 -7.94 1.73
CA PRO A 146 18.87 -9.21 1.33
C PRO A 146 18.34 -10.05 2.51
N GLU A 147 19.02 -10.03 3.65
CA GLU A 147 18.58 -10.76 4.84
C GLU A 147 17.30 -10.16 5.45
N GLU A 148 17.22 -8.83 5.55
CA GLU A 148 16.03 -8.11 6.02
C GLU A 148 14.87 -8.29 5.05
N GLN A 149 15.14 -8.21 3.75
CA GLN A 149 14.16 -8.43 2.70
C GLN A 149 13.60 -9.85 2.76
N GLN A 150 14.45 -10.86 2.96
CA GLN A 150 14.00 -12.25 3.10
C GLN A 150 13.07 -12.43 4.30
N LYS A 151 13.44 -11.89 5.47
CA LYS A 151 12.60 -11.99 6.68
C LYS A 151 11.28 -11.24 6.54
N ALA A 152 11.32 -10.04 5.97
CA ALA A 152 10.12 -9.28 5.68
C ALA A 152 9.20 -10.05 4.71
N TYR A 153 9.78 -10.67 3.69
CA TYR A 153 9.06 -11.51 2.74
C TYR A 153 8.45 -12.75 3.40
N ASP A 154 9.17 -13.40 4.33
CA ASP A 154 8.65 -14.55 5.07
C ASP A 154 7.45 -14.15 5.95
N MET A 155 7.55 -13.02 6.65
CA MET A 155 6.47 -12.46 7.48
C MET A 155 5.24 -12.09 6.63
N MET A 156 5.42 -11.33 5.55
CA MET A 156 4.35 -11.00 4.62
C MET A 156 3.76 -12.25 3.97
N GLY A 157 4.58 -13.23 3.63
CA GLY A 157 4.14 -14.49 3.03
C GLY A 157 3.30 -15.34 4.00
N LYS A 158 3.65 -15.36 5.29
CA LYS A 158 2.83 -15.96 6.35
C LYS A 158 1.47 -15.26 6.43
N ARG A 159 1.45 -13.93 6.44
CA ARG A 159 0.21 -13.14 6.48
C ARG A 159 -0.65 -13.33 5.23
N TYR A 160 -0.04 -13.26 4.05
CA TYR A 160 -0.66 -13.52 2.76
C TYR A 160 -1.42 -14.85 2.77
N ARG A 161 -0.71 -15.93 3.11
CA ARG A 161 -1.25 -17.28 3.10
C ARG A 161 -2.19 -17.59 4.27
N GLY A 162 -2.04 -16.90 5.39
CA GLY A 162 -2.84 -17.14 6.61
C GLY A 162 -4.14 -16.34 6.66
N THR A 163 -4.15 -15.12 6.13
CA THR A 163 -5.27 -14.20 6.29
C THR A 163 -5.70 -13.58 4.97
N GLU A 164 -4.79 -12.93 4.25
CA GLU A 164 -5.20 -12.03 3.14
C GLU A 164 -5.76 -12.79 1.94
N LEU A 165 -5.34 -14.03 1.69
CA LEU A 165 -5.96 -14.90 0.68
C LEU A 165 -7.42 -15.25 0.95
N TYR A 166 -7.84 -15.24 2.20
CA TYR A 166 -9.15 -15.80 2.62
C TYR A 166 -10.09 -14.75 3.18
N LYS A 167 -9.64 -13.50 3.32
CA LYS A 167 -10.46 -12.41 3.82
C LYS A 167 -11.43 -11.93 2.74
N THR A 168 -12.72 -11.89 3.07
CA THR A 168 -13.81 -11.68 2.08
C THR A 168 -14.67 -10.44 2.34
N ASP A 169 -14.45 -9.78 3.47
CA ASP A 169 -15.20 -8.62 3.95
C ASP A 169 -14.53 -7.28 3.59
N ARG A 170 -13.58 -7.30 2.65
CA ARG A 170 -12.84 -6.10 2.21
C ARG A 170 -13.72 -5.16 1.36
N PRO A 171 -13.76 -3.85 1.67
CA PRO A 171 -14.66 -2.91 1.02
C PRO A 171 -14.20 -2.40 -0.35
N PHE A 172 -12.94 -2.54 -0.74
CA PHE A 172 -12.39 -2.19 -2.06
C PHE A 172 -10.98 -2.82 -2.21
N MET A 173 -10.37 -2.70 -3.39
CA MET A 173 -8.99 -3.16 -3.64
C MET A 173 -7.98 -2.36 -2.81
N PRO A 174 -6.89 -2.97 -2.32
CA PRO A 174 -5.92 -2.26 -1.49
C PRO A 174 -5.21 -1.18 -2.31
N MET A 175 -5.06 0.02 -1.75
CA MET A 175 -4.34 1.10 -2.44
C MET A 175 -2.86 1.08 -2.08
N THR A 176 -1.99 1.38 -3.04
CA THR A 176 -0.54 1.37 -2.84
C THR A 176 -0.13 2.38 -1.76
N ALA A 177 -0.85 3.49 -1.59
CA ALA A 177 -0.61 4.47 -0.53
C ALA A 177 -0.91 3.93 0.87
N GLU A 178 -1.84 2.99 1.01
CA GLU A 178 -2.18 2.37 2.30
C GLU A 178 -1.13 1.32 2.70
N THR A 179 -0.69 0.52 1.73
CA THR A 179 0.19 -0.63 1.99
C THR A 179 1.67 -0.28 1.92
N SER A 180 2.07 0.67 1.07
CA SER A 180 3.45 1.15 0.87
C SER A 180 3.53 2.68 0.73
N PRO A 181 3.18 3.45 1.77
CA PRO A 181 3.13 4.91 1.75
C PRO A 181 4.47 5.58 1.40
N ARG A 182 5.63 4.98 1.73
CA ARG A 182 6.93 5.60 1.40
C ARG A 182 7.20 5.49 -0.11
N PHE A 183 7.00 4.32 -0.69
CA PHE A 183 7.08 4.09 -2.12
C PHE A 183 6.13 5.02 -2.86
N SER A 184 4.89 5.04 -2.42
CA SER A 184 3.81 5.88 -2.92
C SER A 184 4.18 7.38 -2.90
N LYS A 185 4.71 7.92 -1.80
CA LYS A 185 5.19 9.32 -1.74
C LYS A 185 6.37 9.57 -2.68
N LYS A 186 7.23 8.57 -2.88
CA LYS A 186 8.46 8.70 -3.67
C LYS A 186 8.24 8.54 -5.18
N PHE A 187 7.29 7.70 -5.56
CA PHE A 187 6.94 7.38 -6.95
C PHE A 187 5.41 7.47 -7.15
N PRO A 188 4.80 8.64 -6.94
CA PRO A 188 3.35 8.80 -6.90
C PRO A 188 2.66 8.40 -8.21
N GLU A 189 3.23 8.79 -9.34
CA GLU A 189 2.71 8.42 -10.66
C GLU A 189 2.70 6.90 -10.88
N LEU A 190 3.73 6.21 -10.40
CA LEU A 190 3.86 4.77 -10.53
C LEU A 190 2.89 4.03 -9.61
N ALA A 191 2.71 4.51 -8.38
CA ALA A 191 1.69 4.01 -7.47
C ALA A 191 0.29 4.16 -8.06
N ASN A 192 -0.02 5.30 -8.68
CA ASN A 192 -1.31 5.51 -9.36
C ASN A 192 -1.51 4.58 -10.55
N VAL A 193 -0.47 4.31 -11.36
CA VAL A 193 -0.55 3.30 -12.43
C VAL A 193 -0.94 1.93 -11.88
N PHE A 194 -0.39 1.54 -10.73
CA PHE A 194 -0.70 0.26 -10.08
C PHE A 194 -2.12 0.22 -9.50
N ASP A 195 -2.54 1.28 -8.82
CA ASP A 195 -3.90 1.36 -8.28
C ASP A 195 -4.95 1.34 -9.41
N ASN A 196 -4.69 2.07 -10.52
CA ASN A 196 -5.53 2.05 -11.72
C ASN A 196 -5.60 0.65 -12.36
N LEU A 197 -4.53 -0.14 -12.30
CA LEU A 197 -4.53 -1.53 -12.76
C LEU A 197 -5.44 -2.40 -11.89
N HIS A 198 -5.32 -2.30 -10.57
CA HIS A 198 -6.12 -3.11 -9.64
C HIS A 198 -7.61 -2.80 -9.78
N MET A 199 -7.95 -1.54 -10.04
CA MET A 199 -9.32 -1.15 -10.33
C MET A 199 -9.81 -1.64 -11.69
N LEU A 200 -8.97 -1.64 -12.72
CA LEU A 200 -9.31 -2.25 -14.00
C LEU A 200 -9.60 -3.76 -13.83
N HIS A 201 -8.83 -4.47 -13.01
CA HIS A 201 -9.12 -5.86 -12.68
C HIS A 201 -10.52 -6.02 -12.07
N ASP A 202 -10.87 -5.19 -11.09
CA ASP A 202 -12.16 -5.24 -10.40
C ASP A 202 -13.33 -4.95 -11.36
N MET A 203 -13.22 -3.88 -12.15
CA MET A 203 -14.22 -3.54 -13.18
C MET A 203 -14.44 -4.69 -14.17
N VAL A 204 -13.36 -5.30 -14.68
CA VAL A 204 -13.46 -6.42 -15.62
C VAL A 204 -14.09 -7.63 -14.95
N ASN A 205 -13.72 -7.95 -13.70
CA ASN A 205 -14.33 -9.05 -12.97
C ASN A 205 -15.85 -8.86 -12.89
N ASP A 206 -16.29 -7.67 -12.46
CA ASP A 206 -17.70 -7.30 -12.36
C ASP A 206 -18.45 -7.38 -13.70
N ILE A 207 -17.86 -6.87 -14.78
CA ILE A 207 -18.44 -6.97 -16.13
C ILE A 207 -18.62 -8.43 -16.55
N LEU A 208 -17.61 -9.26 -16.36
CA LEU A 208 -17.62 -10.63 -16.87
C LEU A 208 -18.63 -11.52 -16.14
N ILE A 209 -18.85 -11.31 -14.85
CA ILE A 209 -19.83 -12.09 -14.07
C ILE A 209 -21.25 -11.53 -14.14
N SER A 210 -21.44 -10.36 -14.75
CA SER A 210 -22.75 -9.71 -14.85
C SER A 210 -23.74 -10.53 -15.69
N PRO A 211 -24.88 -10.99 -15.13
CA PRO A 211 -25.82 -11.84 -15.85
C PRO A 211 -26.78 -11.07 -16.77
N ASP A 212 -26.96 -9.78 -16.53
CA ASP A 212 -27.80 -8.87 -17.32
C ASP A 212 -27.09 -8.30 -18.57
N LEU A 213 -25.78 -8.44 -18.67
CA LEU A 213 -25.01 -8.09 -19.85
C LEU A 213 -24.92 -9.29 -20.80
N SER A 214 -25.34 -9.09 -22.06
CA SER A 214 -25.03 -10.02 -23.14
C SER A 214 -23.52 -10.07 -23.42
N ASP A 215 -23.05 -11.11 -24.11
CA ASP A 215 -21.65 -11.26 -24.48
C ASP A 215 -21.10 -10.05 -25.26
N ALA A 216 -21.90 -9.48 -26.17
CA ALA A 216 -21.51 -8.30 -26.93
C ALA A 216 -21.40 -7.06 -26.04
N GLN A 217 -22.30 -6.90 -25.06
CA GLN A 217 -22.23 -5.81 -24.09
C GLN A 217 -21.02 -5.98 -23.16
N LYS A 218 -20.69 -7.20 -22.72
CA LYS A 218 -19.47 -7.45 -21.95
C LYS A 218 -18.23 -7.06 -22.74
N ASP A 219 -18.16 -7.42 -24.03
CA ASP A 219 -17.05 -7.06 -24.90
C ASP A 219 -16.90 -5.55 -25.08
N GLU A 220 -18.01 -4.83 -25.17
CA GLU A 220 -18.03 -3.37 -25.21
C GLU A 220 -17.60 -2.75 -23.88
N GLN A 221 -18.18 -3.19 -22.76
CA GLN A 221 -17.88 -2.64 -21.43
C GLN A 221 -16.42 -2.89 -21.03
N VAL A 222 -15.82 -4.03 -21.40
CA VAL A 222 -14.38 -4.25 -21.17
C VAL A 222 -13.53 -3.24 -21.94
N LYS A 223 -13.89 -2.90 -23.18
CA LYS A 223 -13.18 -1.85 -23.95
C LYS A 223 -13.35 -0.48 -23.30
N VAL A 224 -14.54 -0.18 -22.80
CA VAL A 224 -14.82 1.06 -22.07
C VAL A 224 -13.96 1.12 -20.80
N ALA A 225 -13.91 0.06 -19.99
CA ALA A 225 -13.07 0.00 -18.79
C ALA A 225 -11.57 0.19 -19.08
N ILE A 226 -11.07 -0.43 -20.15
CA ILE A 226 -9.69 -0.20 -20.62
C ILE A 226 -9.48 1.28 -20.97
N TRP A 227 -10.34 1.84 -21.81
CA TRP A 227 -10.23 3.24 -22.21
C TRP A 227 -10.28 4.18 -21.02
N MET A 228 -11.21 3.93 -20.08
CA MET A 228 -11.39 4.74 -18.87
C MET A 228 -10.12 4.86 -18.04
N THR A 229 -9.24 3.85 -18.05
CA THR A 229 -8.02 3.81 -17.21
C THR A 229 -6.74 4.13 -17.97
N MET A 230 -6.80 4.31 -19.30
CA MET A 230 -5.64 4.54 -20.15
C MET A 230 -5.16 6.00 -20.10
N ALA A 231 -3.84 6.18 -20.12
CA ALA A 231 -3.23 7.52 -20.09
C ALA A 231 -3.62 8.41 -21.27
N THR A 232 -3.98 7.83 -22.42
CA THR A 232 -4.43 8.58 -23.61
C THR A 232 -5.85 9.13 -23.45
N ALA A 233 -6.70 8.52 -22.63
CA ALA A 233 -8.04 9.05 -22.34
C ALA A 233 -7.98 10.30 -21.44
N HIS A 234 -6.85 10.48 -20.77
CA HIS A 234 -6.58 11.56 -19.82
C HIS A 234 -5.47 12.51 -20.31
N GLU A 235 -5.21 12.54 -21.62
CA GLU A 235 -4.15 13.38 -22.17
C GLU A 235 -4.47 14.87 -21.99
N GLY A 236 -3.54 15.60 -21.36
CA GLY A 236 -3.68 17.02 -21.07
C GLY A 236 -4.33 17.33 -19.71
N GLU A 237 -4.85 16.31 -19.03
CA GLU A 237 -5.37 16.43 -17.66
C GLU A 237 -4.23 16.38 -16.64
N LYS A 238 -4.46 16.98 -15.48
CA LYS A 238 -3.50 17.08 -14.38
C LYS A 238 -4.09 16.58 -13.08
N PRO A 239 -3.25 16.14 -12.13
CA PRO A 239 -3.67 16.00 -10.74
C PRO A 239 -4.26 17.33 -10.25
N GLY A 240 -5.42 17.27 -9.63
CA GLY A 240 -6.20 18.41 -9.17
C GLY A 240 -7.27 18.89 -10.15
N ASP A 241 -7.31 18.40 -11.40
CA ASP A 241 -8.29 18.86 -12.38
C ASP A 241 -9.70 18.33 -12.05
N PHE A 242 -10.67 19.25 -12.05
CA PHE A 242 -12.09 18.92 -11.96
C PHE A 242 -12.93 19.86 -12.81
N LYS A 243 -13.85 19.29 -13.59
CA LYS A 243 -14.81 20.07 -14.37
C LYS A 243 -15.98 20.42 -13.45
N THR A 244 -16.09 21.69 -13.05
CA THR A 244 -17.22 22.19 -12.27
C THR A 244 -18.49 22.23 -13.11
N GLY A 245 -19.62 21.79 -12.54
CA GLY A 245 -20.94 21.91 -13.17
C GLY A 245 -21.40 20.71 -13.99
N GLU A 246 -20.54 19.71 -14.18
CA GLU A 246 -20.91 18.41 -14.71
C GLU A 246 -20.52 17.36 -13.66
N LEU A 247 -21.42 16.44 -13.32
CA LEU A 247 -21.04 15.17 -12.67
C LEU A 247 -20.25 14.32 -13.68
N THR A 248 -19.19 14.88 -14.26
CA THR A 248 -18.30 14.10 -15.11
C THR A 248 -17.47 13.24 -14.19
N LEU A 249 -17.76 11.97 -14.29
CA LEU A 249 -16.90 10.83 -14.04
C LEU A 249 -15.38 11.06 -14.33
N HIS A 250 -14.97 12.04 -15.14
CA HIS A 250 -13.59 12.52 -15.28
C HIS A 250 -13.18 13.48 -14.15
N ASP A 251 -12.90 12.92 -12.98
CA ASP A 251 -12.52 13.66 -11.79
C ASP A 251 -11.12 13.26 -11.32
N HIS A 252 -10.21 14.24 -11.33
CA HIS A 252 -8.82 14.10 -10.91
C HIS A 252 -8.49 15.02 -9.73
N ARG A 253 -9.45 15.41 -8.88
CA ARG A 253 -9.30 16.41 -7.78
C ARG A 253 -8.10 16.25 -6.83
N PHE A 254 -7.34 15.16 -6.91
CA PHE A 254 -6.18 14.87 -6.06
C PHE A 254 -4.94 15.53 -6.63
N MET A 255 -4.26 16.30 -5.78
CA MET A 255 -3.09 17.08 -6.15
C MET A 255 -1.91 16.19 -6.54
N ASP A 256 -0.94 16.78 -7.23
CA ASP A 256 0.30 16.11 -7.59
C ASP A 256 0.98 15.52 -6.33
N GLY A 257 1.53 14.31 -6.44
CA GLY A 257 2.15 13.62 -5.32
C GLY A 257 1.20 12.89 -4.37
N MET A 258 -0.10 12.79 -4.66
CA MET A 258 -1.05 11.91 -3.94
C MET A 258 -1.16 10.56 -4.62
N PRO A 259 -0.43 9.55 -4.14
CA PRO A 259 -0.69 8.16 -4.46
C PRO A 259 -2.00 7.72 -3.78
N GLY A 260 -2.73 6.81 -4.41
CA GLY A 260 -4.05 6.38 -3.95
C GLY A 260 -5.14 7.03 -4.77
N MET A 261 -6.08 6.21 -5.23
CA MET A 261 -7.22 6.62 -6.04
C MET A 261 -7.94 7.82 -5.42
N GLY A 262 -8.32 8.77 -6.28
CA GLY A 262 -9.08 9.95 -5.92
C GLY A 262 -10.45 9.68 -5.31
N LEU A 263 -11.16 10.77 -5.00
CA LEU A 263 -11.98 10.94 -3.78
C LEU A 263 -12.79 9.70 -3.43
N MET A 264 -12.37 9.02 -2.37
CA MET A 264 -13.33 8.29 -1.54
C MET A 264 -14.45 9.26 -1.15
N PRO A 265 -15.72 8.85 -1.12
CA PRO A 265 -16.79 9.70 -0.60
C PRO A 265 -16.40 10.33 0.76
N GLY A 266 -16.15 11.64 0.76
CA GLY A 266 -15.78 12.40 1.97
C GLY A 266 -14.30 12.40 2.39
N GLY A 267 -13.38 11.80 1.63
CA GLY A 267 -11.94 11.91 1.90
C GLY A 267 -11.34 13.26 1.50
N THR A 268 -10.20 13.64 2.11
CA THR A 268 -9.44 14.86 1.75
C THR A 268 -7.94 14.54 1.59
N LYS A 269 -7.12 15.54 1.23
CA LYS A 269 -5.64 15.43 1.26
C LYS A 269 -5.14 14.90 2.60
N GLU A 270 -5.76 15.38 3.66
CA GLU A 270 -5.36 15.16 5.03
C GLU A 270 -6.04 13.93 5.62
N LEU A 271 -7.12 13.42 5.02
CA LEU A 271 -8.00 12.43 5.64
C LEU A 271 -8.35 11.28 4.69
N MET A 272 -7.91 10.07 5.05
CA MET A 272 -8.09 8.83 4.28
C MET A 272 -8.78 7.76 5.13
N TYR A 273 -9.73 7.01 4.57
CA TYR A 273 -10.33 5.86 5.25
C TYR A 273 -9.51 4.61 4.98
N MET A 274 -8.80 4.13 5.99
CA MET A 274 -7.99 2.92 5.96
C MET A 274 -8.87 1.74 6.39
N ALA A 275 -9.30 0.92 5.42
CA ALA A 275 -10.18 -0.22 5.70
C ALA A 275 -9.46 -1.37 6.43
N GLU A 276 -8.13 -1.38 6.37
CA GLU A 276 -7.29 -2.40 6.93
C GLU A 276 -7.15 -2.24 8.44
N ALA A 277 -7.08 -3.38 9.15
CA ALA A 277 -6.95 -3.45 10.61
C ALA A 277 -7.99 -2.62 11.41
N ASP A 278 -9.15 -2.31 10.83
CA ASP A 278 -10.19 -1.46 11.44
C ASP A 278 -9.64 -0.10 11.90
N MET A 279 -8.69 0.43 11.11
CA MET A 279 -8.04 1.71 11.37
C MET A 279 -9.02 2.87 11.20
N GLY A 280 -9.92 2.77 10.24
CA GLY A 280 -10.96 3.77 9.99
C GLY A 280 -10.37 5.02 9.35
N TRP A 281 -10.96 6.19 9.65
CA TRP A 281 -10.42 7.45 9.14
C TRP A 281 -9.10 7.79 9.84
N MET A 282 -8.09 8.08 9.03
CA MET A 282 -6.73 8.39 9.45
C MET A 282 -6.28 9.69 8.81
N SER A 283 -5.53 10.48 9.58
CA SER A 283 -4.90 11.68 9.05
C SER A 283 -3.56 11.36 8.39
N MET A 284 -3.43 11.59 7.08
CA MET A 284 -2.20 11.31 6.31
C MET A 284 -1.08 12.33 6.54
N GLU A 285 -1.40 13.45 7.19
CA GLU A 285 -0.45 14.50 7.58
C GLU A 285 -0.08 14.44 9.06
N GLN A 286 -0.53 13.41 9.80
CA GLN A 286 -0.26 13.26 11.23
C GLN A 286 0.35 11.91 11.55
N CYS A 287 1.10 11.86 12.65
CA CYS A 287 1.62 10.62 13.23
C CYS A 287 0.46 9.68 13.55
N HIS A 288 0.48 8.45 13.03
CA HIS A 288 -0.56 7.45 13.31
C HIS A 288 -0.53 6.89 14.73
N HIS A 289 0.38 7.37 15.57
CA HIS A 289 0.45 7.03 17.00
C HIS A 289 0.02 8.21 17.88
N CYS A 290 0.61 9.40 17.71
CA CYS A 290 0.36 10.54 18.61
C CYS A 290 -0.44 11.70 17.99
N SER A 291 -0.92 11.56 16.74
CA SER A 291 -1.68 12.57 16.00
C SER A 291 -0.97 13.93 15.79
N MET A 292 0.30 14.06 16.17
CA MET A 292 1.09 15.25 15.90
C MET A 292 1.38 15.37 14.39
N PRO A 293 1.39 16.60 13.82
CA PRO A 293 1.75 16.79 12.42
C PRO A 293 3.08 16.12 12.07
N LEU A 294 3.09 15.40 10.95
CA LEU A 294 4.31 14.86 10.37
C LEU A 294 5.25 16.03 9.99
N PRO A 295 6.58 15.82 9.95
CA PRO A 295 7.51 16.80 9.41
C PRO A 295 7.14 17.24 7.98
N GLU A 296 7.69 18.38 7.54
CA GLU A 296 7.50 18.86 6.16
C GLU A 296 7.82 17.77 5.11
N GLU A 297 7.14 17.81 3.96
CA GLU A 297 7.17 16.78 2.90
C GLU A 297 8.60 16.31 2.54
N ALA A 298 9.57 17.24 2.47
CA ALA A 298 10.97 16.93 2.16
C ALA A 298 11.67 16.00 3.18
N LEU A 299 11.11 15.87 4.39
CA LEU A 299 11.61 15.02 5.47
C LEU A 299 10.67 13.83 5.75
N GLN A 300 9.50 13.75 5.13
CA GLN A 300 8.54 12.67 5.39
C GLN A 300 9.03 11.28 4.98
N TRP A 301 9.91 11.19 3.97
CA TRP A 301 10.56 9.92 3.64
C TRP A 301 11.59 9.50 4.71
N LYS A 302 11.98 10.38 5.63
CA LYS A 302 12.84 10.06 6.78
C LYS A 302 12.02 9.68 8.00
N MET A 303 10.73 9.44 7.88
CA MET A 303 9.92 9.08 9.03
C MET A 303 10.11 7.62 9.41
N SER A 304 9.85 7.35 10.69
CA SER A 304 9.74 5.97 11.12
C SER A 304 8.47 5.38 10.52
N THR A 305 8.50 4.11 10.16
CA THR A 305 7.30 3.39 9.74
C THR A 305 7.18 2.11 10.52
N VAL A 306 5.93 1.68 10.73
CA VAL A 306 5.61 0.39 11.32
C VAL A 306 4.72 -0.33 10.34
N THR A 307 5.19 -1.44 9.80
CA THR A 307 4.37 -2.33 8.99
C THR A 307 3.88 -3.46 9.86
N SER A 308 2.58 -3.52 10.14
CA SER A 308 1.95 -4.58 10.90
C SER A 308 0.63 -4.96 10.26
N GLU A 309 0.26 -6.23 10.30
CA GLU A 309 -1.02 -6.74 9.77
C GLU A 309 -1.29 -6.34 8.29
N GLY A 310 -0.22 -6.06 7.54
CA GLY A 310 -0.28 -5.68 6.14
C GLY A 310 -0.58 -4.21 5.85
N VAL A 311 -0.48 -3.36 6.86
CA VAL A 311 -0.58 -1.90 6.73
C VAL A 311 0.73 -1.29 7.16
N THR A 312 1.17 -0.24 6.47
CA THR A 312 2.34 0.53 6.88
C THR A 312 1.89 1.86 7.49
N MET A 313 2.00 1.98 8.81
CA MET A 313 1.78 3.23 9.53
C MET A 313 3.00 4.15 9.46
N GLN A 314 2.75 5.46 9.47
CA GLN A 314 3.77 6.49 9.61
C GLN A 314 3.85 6.97 11.06
N ALA A 315 5.06 6.93 11.62
CA ALA A 315 5.36 7.36 12.97
C ALA A 315 6.39 8.50 12.96
N ARG A 316 6.12 9.54 13.77
CA ARG A 316 6.93 10.76 13.79
C ARG A 316 8.33 10.58 14.37
N CYS A 317 8.49 9.67 15.31
CA CYS A 317 9.77 9.38 15.95
C CYS A 317 9.95 7.88 16.22
N ALA A 318 11.16 7.51 16.63
CA ALA A 318 11.50 6.13 16.95
C ALA A 318 10.61 5.56 18.06
N LEU A 319 10.37 6.34 19.14
CA LEU A 319 9.48 5.96 20.24
C LEU A 319 8.08 5.65 19.75
N CYS A 320 7.48 6.54 18.94
CA CYS A 320 6.14 6.29 18.40
C CYS A 320 6.10 5.00 17.58
N ALA A 321 7.14 4.71 16.79
CA ALA A 321 7.20 3.47 16.01
C ALA A 321 7.30 2.23 16.91
N ARG A 322 8.09 2.29 17.99
CA ARG A 322 8.20 1.23 18.99
C ARG A 322 6.88 0.99 19.71
N ASP A 323 6.30 2.05 20.27
CA ASP A 323 5.12 1.93 21.13
C ASP A 323 3.89 1.55 20.32
N TYR A 324 3.83 1.92 19.05
CA TYR A 324 2.79 1.45 18.13
C TYR A 324 2.76 -0.08 17.98
N THR A 325 3.88 -0.78 18.16
CA THR A 325 3.86 -2.27 18.13
C THR A 325 3.05 -2.88 19.27
N LEU A 326 2.76 -2.13 20.35
CA LEU A 326 1.82 -2.55 21.40
C LEU A 326 0.36 -2.46 20.95
N GLU A 327 0.04 -1.56 20.02
CA GLU A 327 -1.31 -1.32 19.51
C GLU A 327 -1.71 -2.35 18.46
N THR A 328 -0.73 -2.87 17.72
CA THR A 328 -0.93 -3.88 16.69
C THR A 328 -0.33 -5.21 17.14
N PRO A 329 -1.08 -6.04 17.88
CA PRO A 329 -0.58 -7.34 18.32
C PRO A 329 -0.16 -8.20 17.12
N GLY A 330 1.04 -8.78 17.19
CA GLY A 330 1.63 -9.63 16.15
C GLY A 330 2.99 -9.15 15.66
N SER A 331 3.48 -9.83 14.62
CA SER A 331 4.76 -9.50 13.99
C SER A 331 4.69 -8.15 13.25
N ALA A 332 5.68 -7.27 13.47
CA ALA A 332 5.76 -5.95 12.86
C ALA A 332 7.17 -5.66 12.31
N ILE A 333 7.26 -4.88 11.25
CA ILE A 333 8.53 -4.34 10.71
C ILE A 333 8.59 -2.85 11.04
N LEU A 334 9.53 -2.46 11.88
CA LEU A 334 9.83 -1.07 12.15
C LEU A 334 11.00 -0.66 11.27
N GLN A 335 10.83 0.43 10.52
CA GLN A 335 11.93 1.09 9.84
C GLN A 335 12.14 2.45 10.49
N ILE A 336 13.27 2.62 11.17
CA ILE A 336 13.59 3.82 11.93
C ILE A 336 14.73 4.56 11.21
N PRO A 337 14.57 5.84 10.85
CA PRO A 337 15.62 6.63 10.23
C PRO A 337 16.82 6.80 11.16
N THR A 338 17.99 7.06 10.58
CA THR A 338 19.17 7.50 11.33
C THR A 338 19.66 8.85 10.82
N GLU A 339 20.75 9.36 11.41
CA GLU A 339 21.44 10.53 10.90
C GLU A 339 22.00 10.34 9.48
N ASN A 340 22.17 9.08 9.06
CA ASN A 340 22.55 8.73 7.71
C ASN A 340 21.29 8.40 6.89
N PRO A 341 20.93 9.23 5.88
CA PRO A 341 19.75 9.00 5.06
C PRO A 341 19.71 7.66 4.32
N GLU A 342 20.88 7.07 4.06
CA GLU A 342 21.03 5.79 3.35
C GLU A 342 20.99 4.59 4.31
N ARG A 343 20.85 4.83 5.62
CA ARG A 343 20.80 3.79 6.64
C ARG A 343 19.62 4.01 7.58
N SER A 344 18.65 3.10 7.52
CA SER A 344 17.66 2.93 8.57
C SER A 344 18.03 1.77 9.47
N VAL A 345 17.59 1.81 10.72
CA VAL A 345 17.48 0.63 11.58
C VAL A 345 16.23 -0.13 11.17
N VAL A 346 16.31 -1.44 11.02
CA VAL A 346 15.16 -2.28 10.66
C VAL A 346 14.97 -3.33 11.73
N LEU A 347 13.89 -3.18 12.49
CA LEU A 347 13.52 -4.13 13.55
C LEU A 347 12.36 -4.97 13.05
N ILE A 348 12.41 -6.27 13.26
CA ILE A 348 11.32 -7.19 12.90
C ILE A 348 10.89 -7.91 14.17
N THR A 349 9.67 -7.67 14.65
CA THR A 349 9.13 -8.40 15.81
C THR A 349 8.46 -9.69 15.38
N ASP A 350 8.49 -10.70 16.25
CA ASP A 350 7.68 -11.91 16.13
C ASP A 350 6.30 -11.72 16.79
N ASP A 351 5.52 -12.81 16.87
CA ASP A 351 4.16 -12.78 17.42
C ASP A 351 4.15 -12.58 18.95
N GLU A 352 5.28 -12.82 19.61
CA GLU A 352 5.51 -12.59 21.04
C GLU A 352 6.01 -11.17 21.34
N GLY A 353 6.25 -10.36 20.31
CA GLY A 353 6.78 -9.00 20.44
C GLY A 353 8.29 -8.97 20.72
N GLU A 354 8.98 -10.12 20.64
CA GLU A 354 10.43 -10.18 20.68
C GLU A 354 10.97 -9.69 19.33
N TYR A 355 11.99 -8.85 19.37
CA TYR A 355 12.53 -8.22 18.17
C TYR A 355 13.77 -8.94 17.67
N TRP A 356 13.84 -9.09 16.36
CA TRP A 356 15.02 -9.45 15.62
C TRP A 356 15.67 -8.23 14.97
N THR A 357 17.00 -8.23 14.96
CA THR A 357 17.86 -7.20 14.42
C THR A 357 18.89 -7.76 13.47
N ARG A 358 19.28 -6.98 12.48
CA ARG A 358 20.33 -7.30 11.52
C ARG A 358 21.69 -7.45 12.20
N GLY A 359 22.10 -8.70 12.40
CA GLY A 359 23.50 -9.13 12.53
C GLY A 359 24.42 -8.19 13.33
N GLU A 360 25.69 -8.06 12.94
CA GLU A 360 26.66 -7.26 13.71
C GLU A 360 26.53 -5.75 13.52
N ASN A 361 25.83 -5.28 12.49
CA ASN A 361 25.74 -3.85 12.15
C ASN A 361 24.81 -3.08 13.10
N GLU A 362 23.80 -3.74 13.67
CA GLU A 362 22.90 -3.12 14.65
C GLU A 362 23.43 -3.19 16.09
N LYS A 363 24.54 -3.92 16.34
CA LYS A 363 25.24 -3.90 17.64
C LYS A 363 25.78 -2.51 17.98
N ASN A 364 26.07 -1.69 16.97
CA ASN A 364 26.65 -0.36 17.14
C ASN A 364 25.61 0.75 17.13
N VAL A 365 24.37 0.45 16.72
CA VAL A 365 23.28 1.42 16.72
C VAL A 365 23.00 1.84 18.15
N VAL A 366 22.82 3.14 18.34
CA VAL A 366 22.42 3.71 19.62
C VAL A 366 21.21 4.59 19.43
N PHE A 367 20.39 4.68 20.47
CA PHE A 367 19.19 5.47 20.48
C PHE A 367 19.31 6.60 21.49
N ILE A 368 18.61 7.69 21.21
CA ILE A 368 18.35 8.74 22.19
C ILE A 368 16.88 8.69 22.58
N GLU A 369 16.60 8.86 23.86
CA GLU A 369 15.27 9.10 24.38
C GLU A 369 15.38 10.04 25.59
N ALA A 370 15.37 11.34 25.32
CA ALA A 370 15.39 12.39 26.33
C ALA A 370 14.00 13.05 26.40
N GLU A 371 13.07 12.40 27.12
CA GLU A 371 11.69 12.86 27.26
C GLU A 371 11.59 14.39 27.36
N SER A 372 10.84 14.96 26.43
CA SER A 372 10.62 16.39 26.29
C SER A 372 9.24 16.60 25.65
N SER A 373 8.92 17.83 25.24
CA SER A 373 7.61 18.13 24.65
C SER A 373 7.33 17.24 23.43
N HIS A 374 6.08 16.76 23.29
CA HIS A 374 5.66 15.97 22.12
C HIS A 374 5.86 16.73 20.79
N ALA A 375 5.80 18.07 20.80
CA ALA A 375 6.13 18.92 19.67
C ALA A 375 7.52 18.64 19.09
N GLY A 376 8.50 18.28 19.93
CA GLY A 376 9.86 17.93 19.51
C GLY A 376 10.15 16.43 19.45
N CYS A 377 9.15 15.52 19.42
CA CYS A 377 9.41 14.07 19.58
C CYS A 377 10.43 13.48 18.59
N SER A 378 10.49 13.98 17.36
CA SER A 378 11.49 13.59 16.37
C SER A 378 12.91 14.06 16.70
N GLU A 379 13.08 15.02 17.59
CA GLU A 379 14.38 15.56 18.01
C GLU A 379 14.95 14.79 19.20
N TRP A 380 14.10 14.43 20.16
CA TRP A 380 14.54 13.75 21.38
C TRP A 380 14.37 12.23 21.37
N SER A 381 13.74 11.66 20.33
CA SER A 381 13.64 10.21 20.10
C SER A 381 14.12 9.82 18.70
N GLN A 382 15.37 9.39 18.60
CA GLN A 382 16.05 9.09 17.34
C GLN A 382 16.97 7.88 17.46
N ALA A 383 17.30 7.27 16.32
CA ALA A 383 18.34 6.26 16.19
C ALA A 383 19.58 6.83 15.51
N PHE A 384 20.74 6.28 15.83
CA PHE A 384 22.02 6.66 15.23
C PHE A 384 22.78 5.43 14.76
N THR A 385 23.48 5.54 13.63
CA THR A 385 24.24 4.40 13.07
C THR A 385 25.40 3.93 13.96
N SER A 386 25.87 4.79 14.86
CA SER A 386 26.97 4.49 15.77
C SER A 386 27.01 5.42 16.99
N ARG A 387 27.74 5.00 18.04
CA ARG A 387 28.08 5.87 19.17
C ARG A 387 28.78 7.17 18.74
N ALA A 388 29.70 7.10 17.78
CA ALA A 388 30.41 8.27 17.28
C ALA A 388 29.48 9.28 16.58
N ALA A 389 28.47 8.77 15.85
CA ALA A 389 27.45 9.60 15.23
C ALA A 389 26.57 10.29 16.28
N PHE A 390 26.17 9.57 17.32
CA PHE A 390 25.46 10.13 18.47
C PHE A 390 26.28 11.23 19.16
N ASP A 391 27.56 10.97 19.49
CA ASP A 391 28.40 11.96 20.18
C ASP A 391 28.60 13.23 19.33
N LYS A 392 28.75 13.08 18.00
CA LYS A 392 28.80 14.20 17.07
C LYS A 392 27.50 15.00 17.06
N TRP A 393 26.36 14.32 17.06
CA TRP A 393 25.05 14.96 17.11
C TRP A 393 24.85 15.71 18.44
N VAL A 394 25.18 15.10 19.57
CA VAL A 394 25.10 15.74 20.90
C VAL A 394 26.00 16.97 21.00
N ALA A 395 27.20 16.94 20.42
CA ALA A 395 28.07 18.11 20.36
C ALA A 395 27.44 19.30 19.61
N ALA A 396 26.57 19.03 18.63
CA ALA A 396 25.82 20.03 17.87
C ALA A 396 24.51 20.46 18.54
N ASN A 397 24.01 19.69 19.53
CA ASN A 397 22.75 19.95 20.24
C ASN A 397 22.99 19.92 21.77
N PRO A 398 23.59 20.99 22.33
CA PRO A 398 24.09 21.01 23.70
C PRO A 398 23.04 20.75 24.80
N GLU A 399 21.77 20.97 24.51
CA GLU A 399 20.64 20.66 25.38
C GLU A 399 20.55 19.16 25.69
N TYR A 400 21.07 18.29 24.82
CA TYR A 400 21.09 16.83 25.01
C TYR A 400 22.42 16.31 25.58
N ARG A 401 23.37 17.17 25.99
CA ARG A 401 24.72 16.80 26.46
C ARG A 401 24.77 15.79 27.61
N ASN A 402 23.71 15.74 28.42
CA ASN A 402 23.61 14.85 29.58
C ASN A 402 22.81 13.58 29.26
N THR A 403 22.36 13.41 28.03
CA THR A 403 21.55 12.25 27.64
C THR A 403 22.43 11.03 27.47
N LYS A 404 22.00 9.91 28.06
CA LYS A 404 22.68 8.63 27.90
C LYS A 404 22.32 8.03 26.53
N PRO A 405 23.30 7.61 25.71
CA PRO A 405 23.01 6.78 24.53
C PRO A 405 22.52 5.41 25.00
N LEU A 406 21.39 4.98 24.48
CA LEU A 406 20.76 3.71 24.79
C LEU A 406 21.20 2.66 23.77
N SER A 407 21.58 1.48 24.24
CA SER A 407 21.61 0.30 23.38
C SER A 407 20.19 -0.04 22.92
N LEU A 408 20.07 -0.82 21.85
CA LEU A 408 18.77 -1.27 21.39
C LEU A 408 17.96 -1.98 22.49
N LYS A 409 18.61 -2.84 23.29
CA LYS A 409 17.96 -3.54 24.39
C LYS A 409 17.43 -2.59 25.47
N GLU A 410 18.22 -1.58 25.83
CA GLU A 410 17.79 -0.56 26.80
C GLU A 410 16.66 0.32 26.25
N TRP A 411 16.71 0.66 24.97
CA TRP A 411 15.67 1.42 24.30
C TRP A 411 14.37 0.61 24.11
N TRP A 412 14.46 -0.68 23.76
CA TRP A 412 13.28 -1.53 23.64
C TRP A 412 12.61 -1.75 25.00
N ALA A 413 13.40 -1.95 26.06
CA ALA A 413 12.89 -2.10 27.42
C ALA A 413 12.17 -0.86 27.98
N LYS A 414 12.26 0.29 27.31
CA LYS A 414 11.52 1.52 27.63
C LYS A 414 10.14 1.57 26.97
N GLN A 415 9.77 0.57 26.18
CA GLN A 415 8.44 0.45 25.59
C GLN A 415 7.36 0.60 26.66
N GLY A 416 6.32 1.38 26.33
CA GLY A 416 5.19 1.60 27.21
C GLY A 416 4.51 0.28 27.63
N LYS A 417 3.70 0.33 28.69
CA LYS A 417 2.83 -0.81 29.06
C LYS A 417 1.42 -0.66 28.50
N GLU A 418 1.02 0.57 28.25
CA GLU A 418 -0.26 0.92 27.65
C GLU A 418 0.04 1.81 26.43
N PRO A 419 -0.64 1.58 25.31
CA PRO A 419 -0.46 2.41 24.14
C PRO A 419 -1.03 3.81 24.39
N ASP A 420 -0.24 4.85 24.07
CA ASP A 420 -0.76 6.20 23.94
C ASP A 420 -1.69 6.24 22.73
N THR A 421 -3.01 6.32 22.99
CA THR A 421 -4.00 6.10 21.95
C THR A 421 -3.97 7.21 20.91
N TYR A 422 -3.71 6.82 19.65
CA TYR A 422 -3.96 7.65 18.49
C TYR A 422 -5.40 8.16 18.49
N TYR A 423 -5.57 9.47 18.28
CA TYR A 423 -6.89 10.02 17.99
C TYR A 423 -7.27 9.66 16.56
N LYS A 424 -8.17 8.67 16.42
CA LYS A 424 -8.82 8.36 15.14
C LYS A 424 -9.73 9.53 14.75
N PRO A 425 -9.39 10.34 13.72
CA PRO A 425 -10.26 11.43 13.30
C PRO A 425 -11.65 10.92 12.96
N LYS A 426 -12.68 11.69 13.30
CA LYS A 426 -14.05 11.41 12.85
C LYS A 426 -14.14 11.83 11.38
N GLY A 427 -14.29 10.87 10.46
CA GLY A 427 -14.65 11.18 9.08
C GLY A 427 -16.14 11.44 8.90
N PRO A 428 -16.55 11.89 7.70
CA PRO A 428 -17.92 12.34 7.43
C PRO A 428 -18.97 11.22 7.48
N VAL A 429 -18.55 9.96 7.36
CA VAL A 429 -19.38 8.75 7.46
C VAL A 429 -18.59 7.66 8.16
N GLU A 430 -19.25 6.64 8.72
CA GLU A 430 -18.56 5.55 9.44
C GLU A 430 -17.67 4.69 8.52
N ASN A 431 -18.15 4.40 7.32
CA ASN A 431 -17.39 3.74 6.27
C ASN A 431 -17.88 4.29 4.91
N PRO A 432 -17.04 4.99 4.14
CA PRO A 432 -17.43 5.60 2.87
C PRO A 432 -17.78 4.60 1.77
N TYR A 433 -17.48 3.32 2.00
CA TYR A 433 -17.72 2.22 1.08
C TYR A 433 -18.87 1.29 1.49
N ALA A 434 -19.46 1.51 2.66
CA ALA A 434 -20.68 0.81 3.04
C ALA A 434 -21.77 1.09 1.99
N ASN A 435 -22.63 0.11 1.73
CA ASN A 435 -23.78 0.30 0.83
C ASN A 435 -24.59 1.51 1.29
N GLU A 436 -25.15 2.30 0.37
CA GLU A 436 -25.81 3.58 0.68
C GLU A 436 -26.93 3.46 1.74
N GLY A 437 -27.61 2.29 1.83
CA GLY A 437 -28.59 2.01 2.89
C GLY A 437 -28.00 1.71 4.28
N ASN A 438 -26.68 1.51 4.39
CA ASN A 438 -25.90 1.27 5.60
C ASN A 438 -24.91 2.39 5.92
N GLN A 439 -24.82 3.43 5.08
CA GLN A 439 -24.10 4.65 5.42
C GLN A 439 -24.93 5.43 6.44
N LYS A 440 -24.78 5.10 7.72
CA LYS A 440 -25.41 5.90 8.78
C LYS A 440 -24.61 7.20 8.93
N PRO A 441 -25.24 8.38 8.77
CA PRO A 441 -24.67 9.60 9.35
C PRO A 441 -24.46 9.31 10.83
N ARG A 442 -23.23 9.48 11.35
CA ARG A 442 -23.04 9.34 12.79
C ARG A 442 -23.84 10.44 13.47
N GLU A 443 -24.67 10.06 14.44
CA GLU A 443 -25.37 11.01 15.30
C GLU A 443 -24.32 11.95 15.92
N GLU A 444 -24.54 13.26 15.79
CA GLU A 444 -23.74 14.25 16.50
C GLU A 444 -23.89 13.96 17.99
N GLU A 445 -22.84 13.40 18.62
CA GLU A 445 -22.72 13.43 20.07
C GLU A 445 -22.73 14.90 20.47
N LYS A 446 -23.86 15.35 21.03
CA LYS A 446 -23.99 16.69 21.60
C LYS A 446 -22.87 16.90 22.62
N PRO A 447 -22.27 18.10 22.65
CA PRO A 447 -21.00 18.39 23.30
C PRO A 447 -20.94 18.06 24.79
#